data_AF-A0A4U6B9N3-F1
#
_entry.id   AF-A0A4U6B9N3-F1
#
_cell.length_a   1.000
_cell.length_b   1.000
_cell.length_c   1.000
_cell.angle_alpha   90.00
_cell.angle_beta   90.00
_cell.angle_gamma   90.00
#
_symmetry.space_group_name_H-M   'P 1'
#
loop_
_entity.id
_entity.type
_entity.pdbx_description
1 polymer ?
#
loop_
_entity_poly.entity_id
_entity_poly.type
_entity_poly.pdbx_seq_one_letter_code
_entity_poly.pdbx_strand_id
1 'polypeptide(L)'
;MPRFVVRKGHDAFVYYETVVEAGTPAEARSVAESVRYDGEWIATGEVQEFDDYEIDESTGVRLLEKGETVEAFLIVAMTAHERDAVLAGLRTLQLALVNGPLDPVFLDIYNNDGAHAGLDLPEIDALCERINV
;
A
#
# COMPACT_ATOMS: atom_id res chain seq x y z
N MET A 1 -18.64 15.21 -5.23
CA MET A 1 -18.93 14.82 -3.83
C MET A 1 -17.60 14.51 -3.13
N PRO A 2 -17.48 14.59 -1.79
CA PRO A 2 -16.26 14.16 -1.13
C PRO A 2 -15.99 12.66 -1.36
N ARG A 3 -14.71 12.29 -1.44
CA ARG A 3 -14.25 10.92 -1.60
C ARG A 3 -13.70 10.41 -0.27
N PHE A 4 -14.06 9.20 0.10
CA PHE A 4 -13.62 8.56 1.32
C PHE A 4 -12.87 7.28 0.97
N VAL A 5 -11.77 7.03 1.67
CA VAL A 5 -11.12 5.72 1.71
C VAL A 5 -11.83 4.90 2.78
N VAL A 6 -12.31 3.73 2.40
CA VAL A 6 -12.92 2.76 3.32
C VAL A 6 -12.00 1.56 3.41
N ARG A 7 -11.55 1.25 4.63
CA ARG A 7 -10.64 0.15 4.93
C ARG A 7 -11.39 -0.98 5.64
N LYS A 8 -11.22 -2.21 5.15
CA LYS A 8 -11.92 -3.41 5.61
C LYS A 8 -10.96 -4.59 5.80
N GLY A 9 -11.12 -5.34 6.90
CA GLY A 9 -10.46 -6.63 7.12
C GLY A 9 -11.21 -7.81 6.46
N HIS A 10 -10.47 -8.84 6.05
CA HIS A 10 -11.01 -10.08 5.47
C HIS A 10 -10.41 -11.31 6.19
N ASP A 11 -11.20 -12.38 6.38
CA ASP A 11 -10.97 -13.64 7.15
C ASP A 11 -9.63 -14.40 6.95
N ALA A 12 -8.69 -13.86 6.19
CA ALA A 12 -7.31 -14.30 6.22
C ALA A 12 -6.40 -13.12 5.83
N PHE A 13 -5.91 -12.42 6.84
CA PHE A 13 -4.61 -11.74 6.86
C PHE A 13 -4.34 -10.60 5.87
N VAL A 14 -5.34 -9.90 5.31
CA VAL A 14 -5.09 -8.72 4.45
C VAL A 14 -6.17 -7.65 4.65
N TYR A 15 -5.76 -6.40 4.91
CA TYR A 15 -6.66 -5.25 4.82
C TYR A 15 -6.82 -4.80 3.37
N TYR A 16 -8.06 -4.48 3.00
CA TYR A 16 -8.42 -3.92 1.70
C TYR A 16 -8.94 -2.50 1.86
N GLU A 17 -8.67 -1.66 0.88
CA GLU A 17 -9.18 -0.31 0.78
C GLU A 17 -10.01 -0.12 -0.48
N THR A 18 -10.99 0.76 -0.43
CA THR A 18 -11.72 1.20 -1.61
C THR A 18 -12.10 2.67 -1.48
N VAL A 19 -12.34 3.33 -2.61
CA VAL A 19 -12.71 4.75 -2.65
C VAL A 19 -14.18 4.91 -3.00
N VAL A 20 -14.92 5.60 -2.13
CA VAL A 20 -16.36 5.83 -2.27
C VAL A 20 -16.66 7.33 -2.32
N GLU A 21 -17.55 7.73 -3.22
CA GLU A 21 -18.17 9.07 -3.19
C GLU A 21 -19.39 9.07 -2.27
N ALA A 22 -19.35 9.90 -1.22
CA ALA A 22 -20.45 10.02 -0.26
C ALA A 22 -20.50 11.44 0.32
N GLY A 23 -21.61 11.83 0.96
CA GLY A 23 -21.73 13.12 1.65
C GLY A 23 -21.11 13.10 3.05
N THR A 24 -21.04 11.93 3.68
CA THR A 24 -20.53 11.75 5.05
C THR A 24 -19.74 10.44 5.22
N PRO A 25 -18.89 10.31 6.26
CA PRO A 25 -18.23 9.04 6.59
C PRO A 25 -19.22 7.89 6.86
N ALA A 26 -20.35 8.18 7.51
CA ALA A 26 -21.38 7.18 7.78
C ALA A 26 -22.04 6.67 6.48
N GLU A 27 -22.29 7.56 5.52
CA GLU A 27 -22.76 7.19 4.19
C GLU A 27 -21.71 6.38 3.42
N ALA A 28 -20.43 6.76 3.48
CA ALA A 28 -19.35 6.01 2.84
C ALA A 28 -19.24 4.59 3.39
N ARG A 29 -19.32 4.43 4.72
CA ARG A 29 -19.38 3.12 5.38
C ARG A 29 -20.58 2.29 4.90
N SER A 30 -21.77 2.90 4.91
CA SER A 30 -23.00 2.22 4.48
C SER A 30 -22.97 1.80 3.01
N VAL A 31 -22.33 2.59 2.14
CA VAL A 31 -22.12 2.22 0.73
C VAL A 31 -21.18 1.02 0.64
N ALA A 32 -20.04 1.04 1.34
CA ALA A 32 -19.07 -0.06 1.30
C ALA A 32 -19.57 -1.37 1.94
N GLU A 33 -20.45 -1.31 2.93
CA GLU A 33 -21.12 -2.48 3.54
C GLU A 33 -22.28 -3.03 2.70
N SER A 34 -22.76 -2.26 1.71
CA SER A 34 -23.90 -2.66 0.88
C SER A 34 -23.57 -3.90 0.06
N VAL A 35 -24.45 -4.90 0.11
CA VAL A 35 -24.38 -6.11 -0.73
C VAL A 35 -24.46 -5.81 -2.24
N ARG A 36 -24.77 -4.56 -2.62
CA ARG A 36 -24.83 -4.10 -4.01
C ARG A 36 -23.60 -3.28 -4.42
N TYR A 37 -22.64 -3.08 -3.52
CA TYR A 37 -21.41 -2.39 -3.82
C TYR A 37 -20.51 -3.27 -4.69
N ASP A 38 -20.16 -2.77 -5.87
CA ASP A 38 -19.34 -3.42 -6.88
C ASP A 38 -18.01 -2.70 -7.12
N GLY A 39 -17.66 -1.76 -6.23
CA GLY A 39 -16.38 -1.05 -6.31
C GLY A 39 -15.18 -1.96 -6.07
N GLU A 40 -14.06 -1.60 -6.68
CA GLU A 40 -12.82 -2.35 -6.60
C GLU A 40 -12.19 -2.22 -5.21
N TRP A 41 -11.86 -3.36 -4.60
CA TRP A 41 -11.15 -3.43 -3.33
C TRP A 41 -9.67 -3.72 -3.57
N ILE A 42 -8.82 -2.90 -3.00
CA ILE A 42 -7.38 -2.89 -3.21
C ILE A 42 -6.71 -3.41 -1.94
N ALA A 43 -5.94 -4.49 -2.04
CA ALA A 43 -5.16 -4.98 -0.90
C ALA A 43 -4.10 -3.95 -0.50
N THR A 44 -3.91 -3.75 0.82
CA THR A 44 -2.94 -2.80 1.40
C THR A 44 -1.64 -3.47 1.83
N GLY A 45 -1.62 -4.80 1.98
CA GLY A 45 -0.47 -5.55 2.49
C GLY A 45 -0.30 -5.50 4.02
N GLU A 46 -1.14 -4.74 4.75
CA GLU A 46 -1.19 -4.79 6.21
C GLU A 46 -1.88 -6.06 6.71
N VAL A 47 -1.32 -6.67 7.76
CA VAL A 47 -1.76 -7.95 8.34
C VAL A 47 -2.02 -7.80 9.83
N GLN A 48 -3.21 -8.18 10.31
CA GLN A 48 -3.55 -8.25 11.73
C GLN A 48 -4.40 -9.50 12.01
N GLU A 49 -4.22 -10.15 13.15
CA GLU A 49 -5.03 -11.28 13.60
C GLU A 49 -6.38 -10.78 14.13
N PHE A 50 -7.44 -10.94 13.33
CA PHE A 50 -8.83 -10.80 13.77
C PHE A 50 -9.68 -11.89 13.10
N ASP A 51 -10.67 -12.39 13.84
CA ASP A 51 -11.49 -13.55 13.45
C ASP A 51 -12.79 -13.18 12.69
N ASP A 52 -12.98 -11.92 12.27
CA ASP A 52 -14.21 -11.48 11.59
C ASP A 52 -13.98 -10.36 10.54
N TYR A 53 -14.89 -10.26 9.57
CA TYR A 53 -14.97 -9.12 8.64
C TYR A 53 -15.47 -7.85 9.35
N GLU A 54 -14.56 -6.92 9.63
CA GLU A 54 -14.94 -5.62 10.18
C GLU A 54 -14.27 -4.46 9.43
N ILE A 55 -15.03 -3.38 9.21
CA ILE A 55 -14.46 -2.07 8.88
C ILE A 55 -13.90 -1.53 10.19
N ASP A 56 -12.58 -1.33 10.24
CA ASP A 56 -11.86 -0.90 11.45
C ASP A 56 -12.62 0.23 12.17
N GLU A 57 -13.02 -0.01 13.42
CA GLU A 57 -13.83 0.93 14.20
C GLU A 57 -13.12 2.26 14.48
N SER A 58 -11.77 2.28 14.43
CA SER A 58 -10.94 3.43 14.74
C SER A 58 -10.57 4.26 13.51
N THR A 59 -10.26 3.62 12.37
CA THR A 59 -9.75 4.29 11.15
C THR A 59 -10.40 3.85 9.84
N GLY A 60 -11.40 2.96 9.91
CA GLY A 60 -11.97 2.27 8.75
C GLY A 60 -12.67 3.15 7.72
N VAL A 61 -12.92 4.43 8.01
CA VAL A 61 -13.36 5.43 7.02
C VAL A 61 -12.67 6.76 7.27
N ARG A 62 -11.99 7.28 6.25
CA ARG A 62 -11.39 8.62 6.29
C ARG A 62 -11.57 9.36 4.97
N LEU A 63 -11.49 10.69 5.03
CA LEU A 63 -11.51 11.51 3.82
C LEU A 63 -10.23 11.24 3.01
N LEU A 64 -10.37 11.06 1.70
CA LEU A 64 -9.23 10.99 0.80
C LEU A 64 -8.66 12.41 0.63
N GLU A 65 -7.40 12.60 1.00
CA GLU A 65 -6.78 13.92 0.94
C GLU A 65 -6.54 14.36 -0.51
N LYS A 66 -6.43 15.68 -0.71
CA LYS A 66 -6.21 16.23 -2.05
C LYS A 66 -4.79 15.90 -2.53
N GLY A 67 -4.70 15.03 -3.53
CA GLY A 67 -3.43 14.57 -4.09
C GLY A 67 -3.03 13.17 -3.61
N GLU A 68 -3.81 12.57 -2.70
CA GLU A 68 -3.59 11.22 -2.23
C GLU A 68 -4.01 10.18 -3.30
N THR A 69 -3.14 9.19 -3.52
CA THR A 69 -3.36 8.05 -4.41
C THR A 69 -3.31 6.76 -3.61
N VAL A 70 -4.32 5.90 -3.79
CA VAL A 70 -4.33 4.54 -3.24
C VAL A 70 -3.67 3.63 -4.28
N GLU A 71 -2.51 3.08 -3.96
CA GLU A 71 -1.77 2.18 -4.84
C GLU A 71 -2.17 0.73 -4.58
N ALA A 72 -2.22 -0.07 -5.66
CA ALA A 72 -2.54 -1.47 -5.53
C ALA A 72 -1.35 -2.30 -5.07
N PHE A 73 -1.54 -3.13 -4.05
CA PHE A 73 -0.56 -4.14 -3.69
C PHE A 73 -0.43 -5.16 -4.83
N LEU A 74 0.79 -5.34 -5.33
CA LEU A 74 1.11 -6.24 -6.43
C LEU A 74 1.83 -7.50 -5.92
N ILE A 75 1.28 -8.67 -6.25
CA ILE A 75 1.97 -9.95 -6.06
C ILE A 75 2.80 -10.23 -7.31
N VAL A 76 4.12 -10.25 -7.14
CA VAL A 76 5.07 -10.56 -8.22
C VAL A 76 5.63 -11.97 -8.02
N ALA A 77 5.32 -12.88 -8.93
CA ALA A 77 5.98 -14.18 -8.99
C ALA A 77 7.34 -14.03 -9.69
N MET A 78 8.39 -14.55 -9.07
CA MET A 78 9.76 -14.45 -9.59
C MET A 78 10.49 -15.80 -9.49
N THR A 79 11.38 -16.04 -10.43
CA THR A 79 12.37 -17.12 -10.36
C THR A 79 13.45 -16.77 -9.35
N ALA A 80 14.24 -17.76 -8.91
CA ALA A 80 15.38 -17.54 -8.02
C ALA A 80 16.40 -16.55 -8.61
N HIS A 81 16.63 -16.59 -9.93
CA HIS A 81 17.56 -15.67 -10.59
C HIS A 81 17.05 -14.23 -10.60
N GLU A 82 15.74 -14.03 -10.83
CA GLU A 82 15.12 -12.70 -10.77
C GLU A 82 15.11 -12.16 -9.34
N ARG A 83 14.81 -13.02 -8.35
CA ARG A 83 14.92 -12.68 -6.93
C ARG A 83 16.30 -12.17 -6.57
N ASP A 84 17.34 -12.90 -6.96
CA ASP A 84 18.73 -12.52 -6.66
C ASP A 84 19.11 -11.18 -7.33
N ALA A 85 18.61 -10.92 -8.55
CA ALA A 85 18.80 -9.64 -9.23
C ALA A 85 18.07 -8.49 -8.52
N VAL A 86 16.84 -8.70 -8.05
CA VAL A 86 16.09 -7.72 -7.26
C VAL A 86 16.83 -7.41 -5.95
N LEU A 87 17.29 -8.43 -5.23
CA LEU A 87 18.07 -8.26 -4.00
C LEU A 87 19.35 -7.46 -4.25
N ALA A 88 20.08 -7.76 -5.33
CA ALA A 88 21.28 -6.99 -5.70
C ALA A 88 20.95 -5.52 -6.03
N GLY A 89 19.82 -5.26 -6.70
CA GLY A 89 19.32 -3.92 -6.97
C GLY A 89 19.02 -3.13 -5.69
N LEU A 90 18.32 -3.75 -4.74
CA LEU A 90 18.01 -3.15 -3.43
C LEU A 90 19.28 -2.83 -2.63
N ARG A 91 20.28 -3.72 -2.62
CA ARG A 91 21.57 -3.45 -1.97
C ARG A 91 22.34 -2.31 -2.66
N THR A 92 22.25 -2.22 -3.98
CA THR A 92 22.84 -1.11 -4.74
C THR A 92 22.16 0.22 -4.42
N LEU A 93 20.83 0.21 -4.28
CA LEU A 93 20.06 1.38 -3.85
C LEU A 93 20.48 1.85 -2.45
N GLN A 94 20.63 0.95 -1.48
CA GLN A 94 21.13 1.30 -0.14
C GLN A 94 22.51 1.98 -0.20
N LEU A 95 23.42 1.43 -1.01
CA LEU A 95 24.74 2.05 -1.22
C LEU A 95 24.61 3.44 -1.83
N ALA A 96 23.73 3.64 -2.81
CA ALA A 96 23.53 4.94 -3.42
C ALA A 96 23.01 5.97 -2.41
N LEU A 97 22.00 5.60 -1.61
CA LEU A 97 21.42 6.45 -0.57
C LEU A 97 22.42 6.86 0.51
N VAL A 98 23.37 5.98 0.86
CA VAL A 98 24.44 6.30 1.82
C VAL A 98 25.46 7.28 1.23
N ASN A 99 25.71 7.22 -0.08
CA ASN A 99 26.77 7.99 -0.72
C ASN A 99 26.34 9.39 -1.19
N GLY A 100 25.05 9.72 -1.13
CA GLY A 100 24.55 11.06 -1.45
C GLY A 100 23.15 11.05 -2.06
N PRO A 101 22.66 12.20 -2.51
CA PRO A 101 21.37 12.29 -3.17
C PRO A 101 21.36 11.47 -4.47
N LEU A 102 20.25 10.79 -4.73
CA LEU A 102 20.03 10.10 -6.00
C LEU A 102 19.93 11.13 -7.14
N ASP A 103 20.35 10.72 -8.34
CA ASP A 103 20.03 11.47 -9.55
C ASP A 103 18.50 11.62 -9.66
N PRO A 104 17.97 12.79 -10.10
CA PRO A 104 16.54 13.04 -10.16
C PRO A 104 15.76 11.95 -10.90
N VAL A 105 16.32 11.37 -11.97
CA VAL A 105 15.63 10.31 -12.74
C VAL A 105 15.39 9.06 -11.88
N PHE A 106 16.32 8.71 -10.99
CA PHE A 106 16.13 7.59 -10.07
C PHE A 106 15.27 7.97 -8.88
N LEU A 107 15.35 9.23 -8.43
CA LEU A 107 14.53 9.73 -7.34
C LEU A 107 13.04 9.69 -7.72
N ASP A 108 12.69 10.10 -8.93
CA ASP A 108 11.32 10.11 -9.45
C ASP A 108 10.73 8.69 -9.54
N ILE A 109 11.54 7.71 -9.96
CA ILE A 109 11.12 6.29 -9.93
C ILE A 109 10.93 5.82 -8.48
N TYR A 110 11.81 6.24 -7.58
CA TYR A 110 11.84 5.74 -6.21
C TYR A 110 10.72 6.28 -5.32
N ASN A 111 10.26 7.49 -5.61
CA ASN A 111 9.19 8.18 -4.89
C ASN A 111 7.87 8.25 -5.67
N ASN A 112 7.81 7.56 -6.83
CA ASN A 112 6.71 7.59 -7.79
C ASN A 112 6.27 9.03 -8.13
N ASP A 113 7.16 9.80 -8.76
CA ASP A 113 6.98 11.22 -9.10
C ASP A 113 6.58 12.10 -7.90
N GLY A 114 7.06 11.74 -6.70
CA GLY A 114 6.79 12.41 -5.44
C GLY A 114 5.44 12.05 -4.80
N ALA A 115 4.78 10.99 -5.26
CA ALA A 115 3.54 10.49 -4.65
C ALA A 115 3.74 9.98 -3.21
N HIS A 116 4.92 9.42 -2.90
CA HIS A 116 5.25 8.94 -1.56
C HIS A 116 6.73 9.15 -1.20
N ALA A 117 7.07 9.00 0.07
CA ALA A 117 8.48 8.93 0.48
C ALA A 117 9.09 7.63 -0.05
N GLY A 118 10.36 7.68 -0.44
CA GLY A 118 11.14 6.46 -0.67
C GLY A 118 11.43 5.74 0.65
N LEU A 119 11.67 4.43 0.58
CA LEU A 119 12.00 3.61 1.76
C LEU A 119 13.28 4.11 2.46
N ASP A 120 13.35 4.04 3.77
CA ASP A 120 14.60 4.26 4.49
C ASP A 120 15.50 3.01 4.48
N LEU A 121 16.73 3.13 5.00
CA LEU A 121 17.70 2.02 5.00
C LEU A 121 17.17 0.78 5.75
N PRO A 122 16.61 0.91 6.98
CA PRO A 122 15.94 -0.20 7.67
C PRO A 122 14.78 -0.83 6.87
N GLU A 123 13.96 -0.03 6.20
CA GLU A 123 12.83 -0.54 5.42
C GLU A 123 13.30 -1.36 4.20
N ILE A 124 14.40 -0.94 3.55
CA ILE A 124 15.02 -1.73 2.48
C ILE A 124 15.60 -3.04 3.03
N ASP A 125 16.21 -3.03 4.22
CA ASP A 125 16.71 -4.24 4.87
C ASP A 125 15.58 -5.24 5.12
N ALA A 126 14.48 -4.78 5.71
CA ALA A 126 13.30 -5.60 5.97
C ALA A 126 12.69 -6.15 4.67
N LEU A 127 12.66 -5.34 3.59
CA LEU A 127 12.21 -5.81 2.28
C LEU A 127 13.11 -6.91 1.72
N CYS A 128 14.43 -6.75 1.81
CA CYS A 128 15.38 -7.79 1.40
C CYS A 128 15.16 -9.10 2.18
N GLU A 129 14.95 -9.02 3.49
CA GLU A 129 14.69 -10.21 4.31
C GLU A 129 13.41 -10.94 3.88
N ARG A 130 12.32 -10.21 3.61
CA ARG A 130 11.06 -10.79 3.13
C ARG A 130 11.20 -11.46 1.76
N ILE A 131 11.98 -10.89 0.85
CA ILE A 131 12.18 -11.44 -0.50
C ILE A 131 13.08 -12.68 -0.48
N ASN A 132 14.00 -12.79 0.48
CA ASN A 132 15.02 -13.84 0.53
C ASN A 132 14.52 -15.18 1.12
N VAL A 133 13.23 -15.28 1.49
CA VAL A 133 12.60 -16.50 2.04
C VAL A 133 12.39 -17.57 0.97
#